data_AF-A0A2N2XSV1-F1
#
_entry.id   AF-A0A2N2XSV1-F1
#
_cell.length_a   1.000
_cell.length_b   1.000
_cell.length_c   1.000
_cell.angle_alpha   90.00
_cell.angle_beta   90.00
_cell.angle_gamma   90.00
#
_symmetry.space_group_name_H-M   'P 1'
#
loop_
_entity.id
_entity.type
_entity.pdbx_description
1 polymer ?
#
loop_
_entity_poly.entity_id
_entity_poly.type
_entity_poly.pdbx_seq_one_letter_code
_entity_poly.pdbx_strand_id
1 'polypeptide(L)'
;MIRTISIFAFLLVFLVSFTTSEDKKLTLENALKTNMMMASVRGLGGYQGFCVEISATNTTDHDTTFWVEPGRRFESADTNVQDILLVKEIPLYVKAGQTVKVPLYGFCCQATCGAPKTDEVFSNGKMADSNLVRLARFLAKNTYDDDVMQHAVWIVS
;
A
#
# COMPACT_ATOMS: atom_id res chain seq x y z
N MET A 1 3.90 40.14 64.84
CA MET A 1 2.75 40.63 64.05
C MET A 1 3.00 40.34 62.58
N ILE A 2 2.00 39.72 61.95
CA ILE A 2 2.02 38.92 60.71
C ILE A 2 2.58 39.69 59.50
N ARG A 3 3.47 39.07 58.73
CA ARG A 3 3.78 39.45 57.33
C ARG A 3 3.60 38.25 56.41
N THR A 4 2.59 38.36 55.58
CA THR A 4 2.19 37.55 54.43
C THR A 4 3.30 37.35 53.40
N ILE A 5 3.62 36.10 53.03
CA ILE A 5 4.11 35.75 51.69
C ILE A 5 3.45 34.44 51.26
N SER A 6 2.69 34.56 50.17
CA SER A 6 2.02 33.52 49.39
C SER A 6 2.95 32.39 48.97
N ILE A 7 2.48 31.14 49.07
CA ILE A 7 2.72 30.15 48.01
C ILE A 7 1.39 29.42 47.79
N PHE A 8 0.62 29.98 46.87
CA PHE A 8 -0.49 29.31 46.21
C PHE A 8 0.10 28.04 45.59
N ALA A 9 -0.16 26.88 46.20
CA ALA A 9 0.24 25.58 45.69
C ALA A 9 -0.57 25.30 44.42
N PHE A 10 -0.13 25.92 43.32
CA PHE A 10 -0.59 25.68 41.98
C PHE A 10 -0.07 24.29 41.59
N LEU A 11 -0.77 23.26 42.07
CA LEU A 11 -0.59 21.88 41.69
C LEU A 11 -1.12 21.71 40.26
N LEU A 12 -0.45 22.36 39.31
CA LEU A 12 -0.62 22.14 37.89
C LEU A 12 0.15 20.85 37.56
N VAL A 13 -0.45 19.73 37.93
CA VAL A 13 -0.06 18.42 37.38
C VAL A 13 -0.36 18.52 35.90
N PHE A 14 0.66 18.88 35.11
CA PHE A 14 0.68 18.66 33.69
C PHE A 14 0.48 17.17 33.46
N LEU A 15 -0.76 16.77 33.26
CA LEU A 15 -1.13 15.53 32.60
C LEU A 15 -0.58 15.64 31.19
N VAL A 16 0.68 15.25 31.01
CA VAL A 16 1.24 14.97 29.69
C VAL A 16 0.49 13.74 29.19
N SER A 17 -0.61 13.97 28.50
CA SER A 17 -1.25 12.95 27.68
C SER A 17 -0.24 12.56 26.63
N PHE A 18 0.49 11.47 26.85
CA PHE A 18 1.21 10.79 25.79
C PHE A 18 0.16 10.24 24.83
N THR A 19 -0.23 11.04 23.83
CA THR A 19 -0.92 10.50 22.68
C THR A 19 0.12 9.71 21.92
N THR A 20 0.09 8.38 22.04
CA THR A 20 0.80 7.52 21.11
C THR A 20 0.20 7.79 19.74
N SER A 21 0.86 8.63 18.94
CA SER A 21 0.58 8.72 17.51
C SER A 21 0.91 7.35 16.95
N GLU A 22 -0.11 6.56 16.64
CA GLU A 22 0.07 5.41 15.77
C GLU A 22 0.59 6.00 14.46
N ASP A 23 1.89 5.85 14.19
CA ASP A 23 2.51 6.42 13.00
C ASP A 23 1.75 5.92 11.78
N LYS A 24 0.90 6.81 11.25
CA LYS A 24 0.01 6.49 10.16
C LYS A 24 0.88 6.16 8.97
N LYS A 25 0.91 4.87 8.59
CA LYS A 25 1.72 4.39 7.45
C LYS A 25 1.52 5.31 6.25
N LEU A 26 2.62 5.78 5.67
CA LEU A 26 2.58 6.56 4.44
C LEU A 26 2.29 5.62 3.28
N THR A 27 1.02 5.53 2.92
CA THR A 27 0.56 4.60 1.89
C THR A 27 0.86 5.10 0.49
N LEU A 28 0.88 4.21 -0.51
CA LEU A 28 1.08 4.58 -1.91
C LEU A 28 0.03 5.61 -2.37
N GLU A 29 -1.23 5.45 -1.96
CA GLU A 29 -2.30 6.42 -2.25
C GLU A 29 -1.93 7.84 -1.82
N ASN A 30 -1.52 7.97 -0.56
CA ASN A 30 -1.21 9.26 0.04
C ASN A 30 0.06 9.84 -0.58
N ALA A 31 1.09 9.02 -0.76
CA ALA A 31 2.36 9.45 -1.32
C ALA A 31 2.24 9.99 -2.75
N LEU A 32 1.40 9.36 -3.59
CA LEU A 32 1.10 9.85 -4.93
C LEU A 32 0.30 11.15 -4.88
N LYS A 33 -0.72 11.24 -4.00
CA LYS A 33 -1.56 12.44 -3.85
C LYS A 33 -0.79 13.66 -3.32
N THR A 34 0.18 13.44 -2.44
CA THR A 34 1.00 14.51 -1.84
C THR A 34 2.29 14.76 -2.61
N ASN A 35 2.49 14.13 -3.78
CA ASN A 35 3.69 14.24 -4.60
C ASN A 35 4.99 13.88 -3.84
N MET A 36 4.91 12.98 -2.86
CA MET A 36 6.07 12.42 -2.15
C MET A 36 6.67 11.20 -2.87
N MET A 37 5.94 10.66 -3.86
CA MET A 37 6.39 9.57 -4.68
C MET A 37 5.93 9.74 -6.13
N MET A 38 6.78 9.32 -7.06
CA MET A 38 6.37 8.95 -8.42
C MET A 38 6.45 7.44 -8.56
N ALA A 39 5.42 6.81 -9.13
CA ALA A 39 5.42 5.37 -9.35
C ALA A 39 4.89 4.99 -10.73
N SER A 40 5.38 3.85 -11.23
CA SER A 40 4.84 3.16 -12.40
C SER A 40 4.82 1.67 -12.15
N VAL A 41 3.80 0.97 -12.66
CA VAL A 41 3.66 -0.48 -12.51
C VAL A 41 3.74 -1.16 -13.89
N ARG A 42 4.47 -2.28 -13.95
CA ARG A 42 4.69 -3.07 -15.16
C ARG A 42 4.43 -4.55 -14.90
N GLY A 43 3.86 -5.25 -15.86
CA GLY A 43 3.71 -6.70 -15.83
C GLY A 43 5.06 -7.40 -15.94
N LEU A 44 5.26 -8.45 -15.15
CA LEU A 44 6.38 -9.38 -15.28
C LEU A 44 6.02 -10.60 -16.15
N GLY A 45 4.75 -10.70 -16.56
CA GLY A 45 4.17 -11.89 -17.16
C GLY A 45 3.54 -12.82 -16.12
N GLY A 46 2.78 -13.80 -16.60
CA GLY A 46 2.01 -14.70 -15.74
C GLY A 46 0.72 -14.06 -15.22
N TYR A 47 0.00 -14.78 -14.36
CA TYR A 47 -1.33 -14.35 -13.89
C TYR A 47 -1.48 -14.32 -12.36
N GLN A 48 -0.47 -14.76 -11.60
CA GLN A 48 -0.55 -14.82 -10.14
C GLN A 48 0.84 -14.72 -9.49
N GLY A 49 0.87 -14.42 -8.19
CA GLY A 49 2.09 -14.33 -7.41
C GLY A 49 2.86 -13.04 -7.71
N PHE A 50 4.18 -13.12 -7.87
CA PHE A 50 5.03 -11.96 -8.21
C PHE A 50 4.93 -11.61 -9.71
N CYS A 51 3.75 -11.20 -10.16
CA CYS A 51 3.41 -11.02 -11.57
C CYS A 51 3.46 -9.56 -12.07
N VAL A 52 3.70 -8.59 -11.17
CA VAL A 52 3.93 -7.18 -11.53
C VAL A 52 5.10 -6.60 -10.73
N GLU A 53 5.73 -5.54 -11.23
CA GLU A 53 6.79 -4.78 -10.57
C GLU A 53 6.38 -3.32 -10.44
N ILE A 54 6.60 -2.73 -9.26
CA ILE A 54 6.53 -1.29 -9.08
C ILE A 54 7.93 -0.68 -9.18
N SER A 55 8.06 0.37 -9.99
CA SER A 55 9.19 1.29 -9.97
C SER A 55 8.75 2.54 -9.22
N ALA A 56 9.34 2.79 -8.05
CA ALA A 56 8.93 3.84 -7.12
C ALA A 56 10.09 4.78 -6.82
N THR A 57 9.91 6.06 -7.12
CA THR A 57 10.89 7.13 -6.86
C THR A 57 10.42 7.98 -5.69
N ASN A 58 11.27 8.14 -4.68
CA ASN A 58 11.05 9.09 -3.60
C ASN A 58 11.41 10.50 -4.07
N THR A 59 10.44 11.40 -4.06
CA THR A 59 10.62 12.81 -4.47
C THR A 59 10.88 13.76 -3.31
N THR A 60 10.93 13.25 -2.08
CA THR A 60 11.28 14.04 -0.89
C THR A 60 12.80 14.16 -0.73
N ASP A 61 13.20 15.00 0.22
CA ASP A 61 14.59 15.26 0.61
C ASP A 61 15.09 14.35 1.75
N HIS A 62 14.29 13.37 2.18
CA HIS A 62 14.62 12.44 3.25
C HIS A 62 14.22 11.00 2.92
N ASP A 63 14.99 10.05 3.43
CA ASP A 63 14.68 8.63 3.29
C ASP A 63 13.30 8.33 3.87
N THR A 64 12.48 7.59 3.12
CA THR A 64 11.07 7.37 3.47
C THR A 64 10.69 5.92 3.19
N THR A 65 9.90 5.33 4.10
CA THR A 65 9.26 4.03 3.88
C THR A 65 7.82 4.23 3.48
N PHE A 66 7.49 3.86 2.25
CA PHE A 66 6.14 3.87 1.70
C PHE A 66 5.52 2.48 1.77
N TRP A 67 4.19 2.40 1.77
CA TRP A 67 3.50 1.12 1.89
C TRP A 67 2.51 0.92 0.75
N VAL A 68 2.72 -0.13 -0.05
CA VAL A 68 1.73 -0.56 -1.04
C VAL A 68 0.69 -1.43 -0.35
N GLU A 69 -0.57 -0.99 -0.38
CA GLU A 69 -1.62 -1.54 0.48
C GLU A 69 -2.29 -2.78 -0.13
N PRO A 70 -2.57 -3.84 0.66
CA PRO A 70 -3.35 -4.98 0.18
C PRO A 70 -4.78 -4.52 -0.14
N GLY A 71 -5.29 -4.96 -1.29
CA GLY A 71 -6.57 -4.55 -1.84
C GLY A 71 -6.47 -3.44 -2.88
N ARG A 72 -5.26 -2.93 -3.18
CA ARG A 72 -5.04 -2.06 -4.34
C ARG A 72 -5.20 -2.86 -5.63
N ARG A 73 -6.00 -2.36 -6.57
CA ARG A 73 -6.19 -2.91 -7.91
C ARG A 73 -5.43 -2.05 -8.91
N PHE A 74 -4.43 -2.63 -9.54
CA PHE A 74 -3.70 -2.02 -10.65
C PHE A 74 -4.49 -2.29 -11.93
N GLU A 75 -4.97 -1.22 -12.56
CA GLU A 75 -5.80 -1.31 -13.76
C GLU A 75 -4.90 -1.38 -15.00
N SER A 76 -5.11 -2.38 -15.84
CA SER A 76 -4.40 -2.54 -17.10
C SER A 76 -4.75 -1.41 -18.08
N ALA A 77 -3.77 -0.95 -18.85
CA ALA A 77 -4.02 -0.02 -19.95
C ALA A 77 -4.68 -0.71 -21.16
N ASP A 78 -4.49 -2.02 -21.33
CA ASP A 78 -5.21 -2.86 -22.30
C ASP A 78 -6.44 -3.48 -21.66
N THR A 79 -7.62 -3.14 -22.18
CA THR A 79 -8.93 -3.64 -21.70
C THR A 79 -9.13 -5.15 -21.92
N ASN A 80 -8.29 -5.78 -22.74
CA ASN A 80 -8.30 -7.23 -22.95
C ASN A 80 -7.40 -7.98 -21.98
N VAL A 81 -6.66 -7.27 -21.12
CA VAL A 81 -5.76 -7.83 -20.12
C VAL A 81 -6.34 -7.62 -18.73
N GLN A 82 -6.14 -8.61 -17.87
CA GLN A 82 -6.65 -8.59 -16.50
C GLN A 82 -5.96 -7.53 -15.65
N ASP A 83 -6.76 -6.83 -14.85
CA ASP A 83 -6.27 -6.04 -13.73
C ASP A 83 -5.65 -6.93 -12.64
N ILE A 84 -4.78 -6.34 -11.81
CA ILE A 84 -4.06 -7.07 -10.77
C ILE A 84 -4.44 -6.56 -9.39
N LEU A 85 -4.99 -7.44 -8.56
CA LEU A 85 -5.25 -7.19 -7.14
C LEU A 85 -4.02 -7.54 -6.31
N LEU A 86 -3.47 -6.55 -5.61
CA LEU A 86 -2.40 -6.77 -4.64
C LEU A 86 -2.96 -7.40 -3.36
N VAL A 87 -2.35 -8.48 -2.88
CA VAL A 87 -2.80 -9.15 -1.64
C VAL A 87 -1.77 -9.15 -0.51
N LYS A 88 -0.52 -8.72 -0.77
CA LYS A 88 0.46 -8.52 0.31
C LYS A 88 0.74 -7.03 0.48
N GLU A 89 0.79 -6.62 1.74
CA GLU A 89 1.34 -5.31 2.08
C GLU A 89 2.86 -5.35 1.85
N ILE A 90 3.38 -4.35 1.14
CA ILE A 90 4.81 -4.30 0.79
C ILE A 90 5.40 -2.96 1.24
N PRO A 91 6.38 -2.95 2.16
CA PRO A 91 7.14 -1.75 2.48
C PRO A 91 8.16 -1.47 1.37
N LEU A 92 8.20 -0.22 0.93
CA LEU A 92 9.17 0.33 -0.01
C LEU A 92 10.03 1.34 0.74
N TYR A 93 11.18 0.91 1.25
CA TYR A 93 12.18 1.85 1.76
C TYR A 93 12.93 2.46 0.58
N VAL A 94 12.80 3.77 0.42
CA VAL A 94 13.37 4.50 -0.71
C VAL A 94 14.12 5.72 -0.20
N LYS A 95 15.42 5.75 -0.46
CA LYS A 95 16.27 6.89 -0.11
C LYS A 95 15.83 8.15 -0.85
N ALA A 96 16.10 9.32 -0.28
CA ALA A 96 15.79 10.61 -0.90
C ALA A 96 16.27 10.68 -2.35
N GLY A 97 15.38 11.05 -3.28
CA GLY A 97 15.68 11.16 -4.71
C GLY A 97 16.01 9.84 -5.44
N GLN A 98 15.94 8.69 -4.77
CA GLN A 98 16.26 7.39 -5.38
C GLN A 98 15.01 6.68 -5.90
N THR A 99 15.24 5.71 -6.79
CA THR A 99 14.22 4.80 -7.31
C THR A 99 14.51 3.37 -6.86
N VAL A 100 13.49 2.67 -6.42
CA VAL A 100 13.54 1.21 -6.20
C VAL A 100 12.60 0.50 -7.16
N LYS A 101 12.95 -0.74 -7.50
CA LYS A 101 12.12 -1.66 -8.25
C LYS A 101 11.83 -2.86 -7.39
N VAL A 102 10.54 -3.16 -7.18
CA VAL A 102 10.11 -4.23 -6.27
C VAL A 102 9.02 -5.05 -6.93
N PRO A 103 9.19 -6.38 -7.05
CA PRO A 103 8.10 -7.25 -7.50
C PRO A 103 7.00 -7.27 -6.45
N LEU A 104 5.76 -7.18 -6.90
CA LEU A 104 4.57 -7.15 -6.08
C LEU A 104 3.80 -8.45 -6.22
N TYR A 105 3.22 -8.89 -5.10
CA TYR A 105 2.51 -10.17 -5.02
C TYR A 105 0.99 -9.97 -5.17
N GLY A 106 0.48 -10.28 -6.36
CA GLY A 106 -0.90 -10.03 -6.76
C GLY A 106 -1.51 -11.12 -7.64
N PHE A 107 -2.79 -10.95 -7.94
CA PHE A 107 -3.63 -11.94 -8.60
C PHE A 107 -4.55 -11.25 -9.61
N CYS A 108 -4.80 -11.90 -10.74
CA CYS A 108 -5.66 -11.35 -11.77
C CYS A 108 -7.12 -11.25 -11.33
N CYS A 109 -7.82 -10.18 -11.74
CA CYS A 109 -9.21 -9.93 -11.37
C CYS A 109 -10.24 -10.55 -12.33
N GLN A 110 -10.00 -10.59 -13.64
CA GLN A 110 -11.06 -10.82 -14.62
C GLN A 110 -10.86 -12.11 -15.42
N ALA A 111 -11.40 -13.24 -14.97
CA ALA A 111 -11.14 -14.57 -15.54
C ALA A 111 -11.33 -14.71 -17.07
N THR A 112 -12.11 -13.83 -17.69
CA THR A 112 -12.37 -13.82 -19.14
C THR A 112 -11.35 -13.04 -19.97
N CYS A 113 -10.47 -12.26 -19.35
CA CYS A 113 -9.44 -11.46 -20.02
C CYS A 113 -8.09 -12.19 -20.05
N GLY A 114 -7.19 -11.78 -20.95
CA GLY A 114 -5.84 -12.32 -21.07
C GLY A 114 -4.99 -12.04 -19.83
N ALA A 115 -4.07 -12.96 -19.52
CA ALA A 115 -3.08 -12.74 -18.47
C ALA A 115 -2.12 -11.59 -18.86
N PRO A 116 -1.61 -10.82 -17.87
CA PRO A 116 -0.56 -9.84 -18.10
C PRO A 116 0.63 -10.43 -18.84
N LYS A 117 1.13 -9.65 -19.79
CA LYS A 117 2.40 -9.95 -20.47
C LYS A 117 3.53 -9.22 -19.77
N THR A 118 4.76 -9.62 -20.07
CA THR A 118 5.93 -8.83 -19.69
C THR A 118 5.81 -7.42 -20.28
N ASP A 119 6.16 -6.42 -19.48
CA ASP A 119 6.07 -4.98 -19.77
C ASP A 119 4.66 -4.43 -19.97
N GLU A 120 3.61 -5.20 -19.66
CA GLU A 120 2.23 -4.71 -19.64
C GLU A 120 2.11 -3.46 -18.76
N VAL A 121 1.40 -2.45 -19.22
CA VAL A 121 1.35 -1.16 -18.53
C VAL A 121 0.13 -1.12 -17.62
N PHE A 122 0.36 -0.88 -16.34
CA PHE A 122 -0.71 -0.66 -15.38
C PHE A 122 -0.71 0.78 -14.88
N SER A 123 -1.91 1.28 -14.54
CA SER A 123 -2.04 2.46 -13.71
C SER A 123 -1.53 2.18 -12.29
N ASN A 124 -1.26 3.25 -11.52
CA ASN A 124 -0.98 3.11 -10.08
C ASN A 124 -2.20 2.65 -9.26
N GLY A 125 -3.35 2.50 -9.94
CA GLY A 125 -4.55 1.93 -9.38
C GLY A 125 -5.17 2.75 -8.26
N LYS A 126 -6.12 2.12 -7.60
CA LYS A 126 -6.79 2.60 -6.39
C LYS A 126 -7.17 1.39 -5.54
N MET A 127 -7.66 1.62 -4.33
CA MET A 127 -8.29 0.55 -3.56
C MET A 127 -9.48 -0.02 -4.36
N ALA A 128 -9.55 -1.35 -4.43
CA ALA A 128 -10.69 -2.06 -5.00
C ALA A 128 -11.97 -1.81 -4.18
N ASP A 129 -13.08 -2.41 -4.61
CA ASP A 129 -14.31 -2.40 -3.81
C ASP A 129 -14.12 -3.12 -2.47
N SER A 130 -15.07 -2.91 -1.56
CA SER A 130 -14.96 -3.41 -0.19
C SER A 130 -14.85 -4.93 -0.07
N ASN A 131 -15.38 -5.71 -1.02
CA ASN A 131 -15.30 -7.17 -0.97
C ASN A 131 -13.90 -7.63 -1.35
N LEU A 132 -13.35 -7.12 -2.46
CA LEU A 132 -11.98 -7.43 -2.87
C LEU A 132 -10.94 -6.95 -1.85
N VAL A 133 -11.14 -5.78 -1.23
CA VAL A 133 -10.25 -5.32 -0.15
C VAL A 133 -10.30 -6.25 1.08
N ARG A 134 -11.48 -6.72 1.46
CA ARG A 134 -11.62 -7.69 2.57
C ARG A 134 -10.96 -9.01 2.22
N LEU A 135 -11.17 -9.52 1.00
CA LEU A 135 -10.52 -10.73 0.52
C LEU A 135 -9.00 -10.58 0.52
N ALA A 136 -8.46 -9.51 -0.08
CA ALA A 136 -7.02 -9.26 -0.13
C ALA A 136 -6.39 -9.22 1.27
N ARG A 137 -7.05 -8.57 2.23
CA ARG A 137 -6.57 -8.53 3.63
C ARG A 137 -6.69 -9.87 4.34
N PHE A 138 -7.70 -10.68 4.01
CA PHE A 138 -7.83 -12.04 4.52
C PHE A 138 -6.70 -12.92 3.96
N LEU A 139 -6.50 -12.87 2.65
CA LEU A 139 -5.43 -13.56 1.94
C LEU A 139 -4.02 -13.10 2.39
N ALA A 140 -3.85 -11.83 2.76
CA ALA A 140 -2.58 -11.32 3.30
C ALA A 140 -2.16 -12.00 4.62
N LYS A 141 -3.15 -12.40 5.43
CA LYS A 141 -2.96 -12.92 6.80
C LYS A 141 -2.86 -14.45 6.85
N ASN A 142 -3.21 -15.13 5.76
CA ASN A 142 -3.32 -16.57 5.70
C ASN A 142 -2.46 -17.09 4.55
N THR A 143 -1.82 -18.23 4.73
CA THR A 143 -1.02 -18.85 3.67
C THR A 143 -1.87 -19.88 2.94
N TYR A 144 -2.00 -19.71 1.63
CA TYR A 144 -2.67 -20.63 0.71
C TYR A 144 -1.81 -20.77 -0.55
N ASP A 145 -2.05 -21.80 -1.35
CA ASP A 145 -1.42 -21.94 -2.66
C ASP A 145 -1.90 -20.83 -3.60
N ASP A 146 -1.00 -20.33 -4.45
CA ASP A 146 -1.30 -19.24 -5.39
C ASP A 146 -2.54 -19.56 -6.25
N ASP A 147 -2.72 -20.81 -6.68
CA ASP A 147 -3.89 -21.22 -7.47
C ASP A 147 -5.21 -21.05 -6.70
N VAL A 148 -5.24 -21.40 -5.41
CA VAL A 148 -6.42 -21.23 -4.55
C VAL A 148 -6.71 -19.74 -4.37
N MET A 149 -5.67 -18.93 -4.16
CA MET A 149 -5.80 -17.48 -4.02
C MET A 149 -6.31 -16.83 -5.31
N GLN A 150 -5.81 -17.26 -6.47
CA GLN A 150 -6.23 -16.78 -7.78
C GLN A 150 -7.72 -17.07 -8.04
N HIS A 151 -8.17 -18.29 -7.79
CA HIS A 151 -9.57 -18.66 -7.94
C HIS A 151 -10.47 -17.87 -6.98
N ALA A 152 -10.03 -17.65 -5.74
CA ALA A 152 -10.78 -16.82 -4.79
C ALA A 152 -10.95 -15.38 -5.29
N VAL A 153 -9.90 -14.79 -5.89
CA VAL A 153 -9.97 -13.45 -6.47
C VAL A 153 -10.95 -13.41 -7.64
N TRP A 154 -10.90 -14.38 -8.55
CA TRP A 154 -11.85 -14.46 -9.67
C TRP A 154 -13.31 -14.63 -9.24
N ILE A 155 -13.59 -15.38 -8.17
CA ILE A 155 -14.97 -15.58 -7.68
C ILE A 155 -15.56 -14.28 -7.12
N VAL A 156 -14.73 -13.40 -6.56
CA VAL A 156 -15.18 -12.17 -5.89
C VAL A 156 -15.16 -10.94 -6.82
N SER A 157 -14.35 -10.97 -7.88
CA SER A 157 -14.13 -9.85 -8.79
C SER A 157 -15.19 -9.65 -9.87
#